data_AF-A0AAW4FQW9-F1
#
_entry.id   AF-A0AAW4FQW9-F1
#
_cell.length_a   1.000
_cell.length_b   1.000
_cell.length_c   1.000
_cell.angle_alpha   90.00
_cell.angle_beta   90.00
_cell.angle_gamma   90.00
#
_symmetry.space_group_name_H-M   'P 1'
#
loop_
_entity.id
_entity.type
_entity.pdbx_description
1 polymer ?
#
loop_
_entity_poly.entity_id
_entity_poly.type
_entity_poly.pdbx_seq_one_letter_code
_entity_poly.pdbx_strand_id
1 'polypeptide(L)' 'MELAPDTDPSKGTVAPSPPKFEIVFSDGDRGLMVYGGYVYVVRLGDKLPDGRRAIGFEKREGSWSAMTL' A
#
# COMPACT_ATOMS: atom_id res chain seq x y z
N MET A 1 -47.00 4.00 2.27
CA MET A 1 -46.19 5.23 2.45
C MET A 1 -44.83 4.76 2.90
N GLU A 2 -43.86 4.75 2.00
CA GLU A 2 -42.49 4.32 2.27
C GLU A 2 -41.68 5.59 2.60
N LEU A 3 -41.16 5.67 3.82
CA LEU A 3 -40.34 6.79 4.28
C LEU A 3 -38.92 6.60 3.73
N ALA A 4 -38.52 7.45 2.78
CA ALA A 4 -37.14 7.51 2.32
C ALA A 4 -36.25 7.98 3.49
N PRO A 5 -35.06 7.38 3.69
CA PRO A 5 -34.14 7.84 4.72
C PRO A 5 -33.51 9.16 4.27
N ASP A 6 -33.73 10.22 5.06
CA ASP A 6 -33.00 11.48 4.98
C ASP A 6 -31.50 11.20 5.02
N THR A 7 -30.86 11.31 3.86
CA THR A 7 -29.41 11.17 3.74
C THR A 7 -28.80 12.53 4.03
N ASP A 8 -28.35 12.73 5.27
CA ASP A 8 -27.65 13.94 5.70
C ASP A 8 -26.35 14.13 4.89
N PRO A 9 -26.26 15.16 4.03
CA PRO A 9 -25.09 15.40 3.19
C PRO A 9 -23.85 15.85 4.00
N SER A 10 -24.01 16.11 5.30
CA SER A 10 -22.91 16.49 6.21
C SER A 10 -22.03 15.30 6.60
N LYS A 11 -22.49 14.07 6.36
CA LYS A 11 -21.71 12.86 6.61
C LYS A 11 -20.81 12.59 5.42
N GLY A 12 -19.77 13.41 5.27
CA GLY A 12 -18.72 13.23 4.27
C GLY A 12 -18.27 11.78 4.28
N THR A 13 -18.40 11.11 3.13
CA THR A 13 -17.95 9.74 2.96
C THR A 13 -16.48 9.70 3.35
N VAL A 14 -16.14 9.02 4.45
CA VAL A 14 -14.74 8.80 4.81
C VAL A 14 -14.13 8.08 3.63
N ALA A 15 -13.27 8.77 2.87
CA ALA A 15 -12.54 8.15 1.79
C ALA A 15 -11.79 6.96 2.41
N PRO A 16 -11.92 5.74 1.87
CA PRO A 16 -11.19 4.60 2.40
C PRO A 16 -9.70 4.94 2.38
N SER A 17 -9.02 4.73 3.51
CA SER A 17 -7.58 4.93 3.59
C SER A 17 -6.91 4.12 2.48
N PRO A 18 -5.91 4.68 1.78
CA PRO A 18 -5.20 3.92 0.76
C PRO A 18 -4.69 2.61 1.37
N PRO A 19 -4.76 1.48 0.63
CA PRO A 19 -4.28 0.21 1.15
C PRO A 19 -2.84 0.33 1.63
N LYS A 20 -2.50 -0.36 2.72
CA LYS A 20 -1.09 -0.51 3.09
C LYS A 20 -0.43 -1.48 2.12
N PHE A 21 0.80 -1.19 1.71
CA PHE A 21 1.62 -2.15 0.98
C PHE A 21 2.59 -2.86 1.93
N GLU A 22 2.98 -4.09 1.57
CA GLU A 22 3.93 -4.89 2.34
C GLU A 22 4.91 -5.58 1.39
N ILE A 23 6.19 -5.60 1.76
CA ILE A 23 7.19 -6.43 1.08
C ILE A 23 7.21 -7.79 1.78
N VAL A 24 7.02 -8.87 1.03
CA VAL A 24 6.94 -10.23 1.61
C VAL A 24 8.20 -11.05 1.33
N PHE A 25 8.99 -10.65 0.33
CA PHE A 25 10.23 -11.30 -0.07
C PHE A 25 11.13 -10.33 -0.81
N SER A 26 12.45 -10.54 -0.75
CA SER A 26 13.42 -9.91 -1.64
C SER A 26 14.58 -10.85 -1.98
N ASP A 27 15.12 -10.71 -3.19
CA ASP A 27 16.37 -11.34 -3.65
C ASP A 27 17.57 -10.37 -3.64
N GLY A 28 17.40 -9.16 -3.11
CA GLY A 28 18.39 -8.07 -3.09
C GLY A 28 18.06 -6.96 -4.09
N ASP A 29 17.91 -7.30 -5.37
CA ASP A 29 17.63 -6.32 -6.44
C ASP A 29 16.13 -6.08 -6.64
N ARG A 30 15.30 -7.05 -6.23
CA ARG A 30 13.85 -7.05 -6.41
C ARG A 30 13.14 -7.41 -5.12
N GLY A 31 11.94 -6.84 -4.96
CA GLY A 31 11.00 -7.16 -3.89
C GLY A 31 9.70 -7.69 -4.46
N LEU A 32 9.05 -8.61 -3.73
CA LEU A 32 7.64 -8.93 -3.94
C LEU A 32 6.80 -8.09 -3.00
N MET A 33 5.94 -7.24 -3.58
CA MET A 33 5.03 -6.35 -2.86
C MET A 33 3.60 -6.84 -2.96
N VAL A 34 2.89 -6.89 -1.84
CA VAL A 34 1.44 -7.07 -1.80
C VAL A 34 0.80 -5.69 -1.64
N TYR A 35 -0.13 -5.35 -2.53
CA TYR A 35 -0.88 -4.08 -2.47
C TYR A 35 -2.28 -4.27 -3.07
N GLY A 36 -3.32 -3.89 -2.34
CA GLY A 36 -4.71 -3.97 -2.82
C GLY A 36 -5.17 -5.38 -3.24
N GLY A 37 -4.58 -6.43 -2.66
CA GLY A 37 -4.88 -7.84 -2.99
C GLY A 37 -4.09 -8.41 -4.18
N TYR A 38 -3.19 -7.64 -4.78
CA TYR A 38 -2.34 -8.08 -5.89
C TYR A 38 -0.88 -8.19 -5.49
N VAL A 39 -0.13 -9.01 -6.23
CA VAL A 39 1.32 -9.17 -6.07
C VAL A 39 2.03 -8.45 -7.21
N TYR A 40 3.01 -7.62 -6.84
CA TYR A 40 3.83 -6.84 -7.77
C TYR A 40 5.30 -7.15 -7.55
N VAL A 41 6.08 -7.11 -8.64
CA VAL A 41 7.54 -7.06 -8.55
C VAL A 41 7.95 -5.61 -8.48
N VAL A 42 8.75 -5.26 -7.48
CA VAL A 42 9.32 -3.92 -7.27
C VAL A 42 10.82 -4.00 -7.49
N ARG A 43 11.38 -3.05 -8.24
CA ARG A 43 12.83 -2.88 -8.47
C ARG A 43 13.33 -1.60 -7.81
N LEU A 44 14.64 -1.51 -7.64
CA LEU A 44 15.28 -0.26 -7.22
C LEU A 44 14.93 0.88 -8.20
N GLY A 45 14.53 2.03 -7.65
CA GLY A 45 14.07 3.20 -8.38
C GLY A 45 12.57 3.27 -8.64
N ASP A 46 11.84 2.16 -8.48
CA ASP A 46 10.38 2.14 -8.65
C ASP A 46 9.69 3.03 -7.61
N LYS A 47 8.60 3.67 -8.03
CA LYS A 47 7.76 4.48 -7.15
C LYS A 47 6.77 3.57 -6.43
N LEU A 48 6.81 3.59 -5.10
CA LEU A 48 5.93 2.82 -4.23
C LEU A 48 4.57 3.53 -4.04
N PRO A 49 3.56 2.83 -3.48
CA PRO A 49 2.24 3.42 -3.22
C PRO A 49 2.24 4.62 -2.26
N ASP A 50 3.25 4.76 -1.40
CA ASP A 50 3.47 5.95 -0.56
C ASP A 50 4.08 7.15 -1.34
N GLY A 51 4.37 6.95 -2.62
CA GLY A 51 4.95 7.95 -3.51
C GLY A 51 6.47 8.05 -3.46
N ARG A 52 7.13 7.33 -2.55
CA ARG A 52 8.58 7.32 -2.40
C ARG A 52 9.22 6.32 -3.36
N ARG A 53 10.53 6.44 -3.57
CA ARG A 53 11.28 5.52 -4.43
C ARG A 53 11.97 4.44 -3.62
N ALA A 54 11.86 3.19 -4.07
CA ALA A 54 12.60 2.09 -3.47
C ALA A 54 14.11 2.23 -3.74
N ILE A 55 14.94 2.19 -2.70
CA ILE A 55 16.41 2.21 -2.80
C ILE A 55 17.08 0.95 -2.25
N GLY A 56 16.30 0.06 -1.67
CA GLY A 56 16.78 -1.22 -1.14
C GLY A 56 15.66 -1.98 -0.45
N PHE A 57 15.96 -3.21 -0.07
CA PHE A 57 15.07 -4.06 0.71
C PHE A 57 15.84 -4.64 1.89
N GLU A 58 15.27 -4.57 3.07
CA GLU A 58 15.89 -5.11 4.28
C GLU A 58 14.93 -6.02 5.04
N LYS A 59 15.51 -7.01 5.71
CA LYS A 59 14.76 -7.88 6.61
C LYS A 59 14.98 -7.41 8.05
N ARG A 60 13.93 -6.92 8.70
CA ARG A 60 13.92 -6.55 10.12
C ARG A 60 12.90 -7.40 10.87
N GLU A 61 13.33 -8.02 11.97
CA GLU A 61 12.45 -8.82 12.84
C GLU A 61 11.61 -9.87 12.08
N GLY A 62 12.21 -10.49 11.06
CA GLY A 62 11.53 -11.49 10.24
C GLY A 62 10.67 -10.94 9.10
N SER A 63 10.41 -9.63 9.07
CA SER A 63 9.61 -8.93 8.04
C SER A 63 10.50 -8.21 7.02
N TRP A 64 10.09 -8.17 5.76
CA TRP A 64 10.76 -7.38 4.74
C TRP A 64 10.19 -5.96 4.67
N SER A 65 11.06 -4.99 4.50
CA SER A 65 10.72 -3.57 4.34
C SER A 65 11.45 -2.99 3.15
N ALA A 66 10.78 -2.11 2.40
CA ALA A 66 11.43 -1.29 1.39
C ALA A 66 12.10 -0.09 2.08
N MET A 67 13.38 0.12 1.80
CA MET A 67 14.07 1.37 2.11
C MET A 67 13.68 2.42 1.08
N THR A 68 13.40 3.64 1.53
CA THR A 68 12.86 4.71 0.68
C THR A 68 13.57 6.05 0.88
N LEU A 69 13.51 6.90 -0.15
CA LEU A 69 13.85 8.33 -0.13
C LEU A 69 12.60 9.21 -0.16
#